data_AF-A0A2P8GKQ7-F1
#
_entry.id   AF-A0A2P8GKQ7-F1
#
_cell.length_a   1.000
_cell.length_b   1.000
_cell.length_c   1.000
_cell.angle_alpha   90.00
_cell.angle_beta   90.00
_cell.angle_gamma   90.00
#
_symmetry.space_group_name_H-M   'P 1'
#
loop_
_entity.id
_entity.type
_entity.pdbx_description
1 polymer ?
#
loop_
_entity_poly.entity_id
_entity_poly.type
_entity_poly.pdbx_seq_one_letter_code
_entity_poly.pdbx_strand_id
1 'polypeptide(L)'
;MRYFGVLILLLSLCRNIQAQATWECKCDYYSSFDKKSYLSTIDSIVGKIKLNKHEVVQVIGYRAFAAATFAVIVNRNNIMKAYCYNLRTKKYKILTDNRINTWLQCLVRDSSFIHTAKSDPLRMPSHDYGFFVSFKYPSVQLKEICNSVILSNLERPFSTCLKESLDFFDELSK
;
A
#
# COMPACT_ATOMS: atom_id res chain seq x y z
N MET A 1 47.25 -0.98 -11.87
CA MET A 1 46.32 -2.03 -12.34
C MET A 1 45.41 -2.65 -11.26
N ARG A 2 45.63 -2.47 -9.94
CA ARG A 2 44.73 -3.03 -8.90
C ARG A 2 43.37 -2.32 -8.76
N TYR A 3 43.29 -1.02 -9.05
CA TYR A 3 42.06 -0.24 -8.86
C TYR A 3 41.01 -0.42 -9.97
N PHE A 4 41.41 -0.92 -11.15
CA PHE A 4 40.50 -1.12 -12.28
C PHE A 4 39.58 -2.32 -12.08
N GLY A 5 40.09 -3.40 -11.46
CA GLY A 5 39.29 -4.57 -11.12
C GLY A 5 38.20 -4.27 -10.09
N VAL A 6 38.51 -3.42 -9.09
CA VAL A 6 37.55 -2.97 -8.08
C VAL A 6 36.44 -2.11 -8.71
N LEU A 7 36.78 -1.26 -9.67
CA LEU A 7 35.81 -0.43 -10.39
C LEU A 7 34.85 -1.26 -11.25
N ILE A 8 35.35 -2.30 -11.91
CA ILE A 8 34.51 -3.23 -12.70
C ILE A 8 33.60 -4.06 -11.78
N LEU A 9 34.09 -4.46 -10.60
CA LEU A 9 33.29 -5.18 -9.60
C LEU A 9 32.18 -4.28 -9.02
N LEU A 10 32.47 -3.00 -8.75
CA LEU A 10 31.50 -1.99 -8.34
C LEU A 10 30.46 -1.69 -9.44
N LEU A 11 30.88 -1.58 -10.70
CA LEU A 11 29.96 -1.41 -11.83
C LEU A 11 29.07 -2.63 -12.05
N SER A 12 29.59 -3.84 -11.79
CA SER A 12 28.82 -5.09 -11.87
C SER A 12 27.82 -5.22 -10.71
N LEU A 13 28.21 -4.80 -9.50
CA LEU A 13 27.30 -4.69 -8.35
C LEU A 13 26.21 -3.63 -8.58
N CYS A 14 26.54 -2.48 -9.19
CA CYS A 14 25.56 -1.46 -9.59
C CYS A 14 24.60 -1.96 -10.68
N ARG A 15 25.06 -2.81 -11.61
CA ARG A 15 24.17 -3.43 -12.62
C ARG A 15 23.16 -4.39 -12.02
N ASN A 16 23.48 -5.06 -10.91
CA ASN A 16 22.50 -5.86 -10.17
C ASN A 16 21.46 -5.01 -9.42
N ILE A 17 21.73 -3.73 -9.15
CA ILE A 17 20.71 -2.79 -8.66
C ILE A 17 19.73 -2.41 -9.79
N GLN A 18 20.18 -2.41 -11.05
CA GLN A 18 19.32 -2.17 -12.23
C GLN A 18 18.41 -3.35 -12.61
N ALA A 19 18.50 -4.51 -11.94
CA ALA A 19 17.53 -5.60 -12.10
C ALA A 19 16.15 -5.28 -11.47
N GLN A 20 15.99 -4.10 -10.86
CA GLN A 20 14.70 -3.54 -10.44
C GLN A 20 13.97 -2.77 -11.55
N ALA A 21 14.32 -2.97 -12.82
CA ALA A 21 13.36 -2.79 -13.92
C ALA A 21 12.31 -3.91 -13.88
N THR A 22 11.65 -4.09 -12.73
CA THR A 22 10.38 -4.81 -12.67
C THR A 22 9.46 -4.06 -13.62
N TRP A 23 8.98 -4.74 -14.67
CA TRP A 23 7.80 -4.30 -15.39
C TRP A 23 6.79 -3.90 -14.33
N GLU A 24 6.54 -2.59 -14.20
CA GLU A 24 5.56 -2.08 -13.27
C GLU A 24 4.27 -2.81 -13.61
N CYS A 25 3.77 -3.62 -12.67
CA CYS A 25 2.48 -4.25 -12.82
C CYS A 25 1.48 -3.09 -12.94
N LYS A 26 1.02 -2.80 -14.16
CA LYS A 26 -0.05 -1.86 -14.37
C LYS A 26 -1.33 -2.61 -14.05
N CYS A 27 -1.99 -2.21 -12.99
CA CYS A 27 -3.30 -2.76 -12.68
C CYS A 27 -4.24 -2.27 -13.79
N ASP A 28 -4.67 -3.16 -14.68
CA ASP A 28 -5.60 -2.80 -15.75
C ASP A 28 -6.94 -2.40 -15.10
N TYR A 29 -7.22 -1.11 -15.24
CA TYR A 29 -8.05 -0.36 -14.31
C TYR A 29 -9.52 -0.36 -14.71
N TYR A 30 -10.40 -0.85 -13.82
CA TYR A 30 -11.85 -0.68 -13.91
C TYR A 30 -12.44 -0.29 -12.54
N SER A 31 -12.34 0.99 -12.16
CA SER A 31 -13.11 1.55 -11.05
C SER A 31 -13.84 2.84 -11.45
N SER A 32 -14.95 3.10 -10.77
CA SER A 32 -15.68 4.37 -10.85
C SER A 32 -14.94 5.55 -10.18
N PHE A 33 -13.89 5.28 -9.39
CA PHE A 33 -13.07 6.30 -8.72
C PHE A 33 -11.67 6.41 -9.33
N ASP A 34 -11.48 7.39 -10.23
CA ASP A 34 -10.18 7.56 -10.89
C ASP A 34 -9.03 7.78 -9.90
N LYS A 35 -7.82 7.39 -10.31
CA LYS A 35 -6.64 7.36 -9.43
C LYS A 35 -6.32 8.75 -8.89
N LYS A 36 -6.49 9.80 -9.70
CA LYS A 36 -6.18 11.17 -9.31
C LYS A 36 -7.13 11.65 -8.23
N SER A 37 -8.44 11.42 -8.39
CA SER A 37 -9.45 11.76 -7.39
C SER A 37 -9.26 10.99 -6.08
N TYR A 38 -8.90 9.71 -6.18
CA TYR A 38 -8.60 8.89 -5.00
C TYR A 38 -7.41 9.44 -4.20
N LEU A 39 -6.27 9.70 -4.87
CA LEU A 39 -5.07 10.25 -4.23
C LEU A 39 -5.31 11.67 -3.67
N SER A 40 -6.00 12.53 -4.43
CA SER A 40 -6.35 13.88 -3.98
C SER A 40 -7.23 13.86 -2.72
N THR A 41 -8.13 12.89 -2.61
CA THR A 41 -8.96 12.74 -1.41
C THR A 41 -8.13 12.29 -0.21
N ILE A 42 -7.19 11.36 -0.40
CA ILE A 42 -6.24 10.97 0.65
C ILE A 42 -5.43 12.19 1.11
N ASP A 43 -4.88 12.98 0.19
CA ASP A 43 -4.13 14.20 0.52
C ASP A 43 -4.94 15.17 1.37
N SER A 44 -6.18 15.43 0.95
CA SER A 44 -7.10 16.31 1.67
C SER A 44 -7.37 15.82 3.10
N ILE A 45 -7.61 14.51 3.26
CA ILE A 45 -7.89 13.91 4.55
C ILE A 45 -6.64 13.88 5.44
N VAL A 46 -5.48 13.50 4.90
CA VAL A 46 -4.22 13.52 5.66
C VAL A 46 -3.91 14.95 6.11
N GLY A 47 -4.11 15.95 5.24
CA GLY A 47 -3.94 17.36 5.60
C GLY A 47 -4.82 17.81 6.76
N LYS A 48 -6.04 17.27 6.87
CA LYS A 48 -6.95 17.55 7.99
C LYS A 48 -6.60 16.78 9.27
N ILE A 49 -6.14 15.55 9.13
CA ILE A 49 -5.81 14.70 10.28
C ILE A 49 -4.50 15.15 10.91
N LYS A 50 -3.48 15.45 10.12
CA LYS A 50 -2.13 15.74 10.57
C LYS A 50 -2.10 17.06 11.36
N LEU A 51 -1.64 17.01 12.60
CA LEU A 51 -1.57 18.17 13.50
C LEU A 51 -0.24 18.93 13.39
N ASN A 52 0.83 18.24 13.00
CA ASN A 52 2.14 18.85 12.81
C ASN A 52 2.91 18.15 11.68
N LYS A 53 3.93 18.82 11.11
CA LYS A 53 4.68 18.30 9.96
C LYS A 53 5.46 17.00 10.24
N HIS A 54 5.78 16.74 11.52
CA HIS A 54 6.64 15.63 11.94
C HIS A 54 5.88 14.34 12.25
N GLU A 55 4.54 14.37 12.35
CA GLU A 55 3.73 13.17 12.54
C GLU A 55 3.98 12.17 11.40
N VAL A 56 4.33 10.95 11.79
CA VAL A 56 4.40 9.80 10.88
C VAL A 56 2.98 9.32 10.64
N VAL A 57 2.55 9.38 9.38
CA VAL A 57 1.23 8.96 8.94
C VAL A 57 1.38 7.73 8.06
N GLN A 58 0.63 6.67 8.34
CA GLN A 58 0.50 5.52 7.44
C GLN A 58 -0.83 5.63 6.69
N VAL A 59 -0.84 5.18 5.44
CA VAL A 59 -2.04 5.10 4.62
C VAL A 59 -2.10 3.72 3.99
N ILE A 60 -3.23 3.04 4.18
CA ILE A 60 -3.53 1.74 3.57
C ILE A 60 -4.91 1.87 2.95
N GLY A 61 -5.08 1.39 1.72
CA GLY A 61 -6.39 1.43 1.08
C GLY A 61 -6.51 0.49 -0.11
N TYR A 62 -7.71 0.50 -0.67
CA TYR A 62 -8.13 -0.40 -1.72
C TYR A 62 -9.12 0.27 -2.64
N ARG A 63 -9.03 -0.14 -3.90
CA ARG A 63 -9.88 0.33 -4.97
C ARG A 63 -10.20 -0.80 -5.93
N ALA A 64 -11.49 -1.03 -6.15
CA ALA A 64 -11.99 -2.06 -7.06
C ALA A 64 -13.42 -1.74 -7.49
N PHE A 65 -13.73 -1.79 -8.78
CA PHE A 65 -15.10 -1.58 -9.26
C PHE A 65 -15.76 -0.31 -8.67
N ALA A 66 -16.80 -0.46 -7.85
CA ALA A 66 -17.46 0.63 -7.12
C ALA A 66 -16.88 0.92 -5.72
N ALA A 67 -15.99 0.08 -5.21
CA ALA A 67 -15.35 0.23 -3.90
C ALA A 67 -14.11 1.12 -3.99
N ALA A 68 -14.00 2.06 -3.05
CA ALA A 68 -12.84 2.90 -2.84
C ALA A 68 -12.76 3.24 -1.35
N THR A 69 -11.87 2.58 -0.63
CA THR A 69 -11.74 2.68 0.83
C THR A 69 -10.30 2.88 1.23
N PHE A 70 -10.06 3.66 2.29
CA PHE A 70 -8.73 3.77 2.87
C PHE A 70 -8.80 4.07 4.36
N ALA A 71 -7.72 3.73 5.07
CA ALA A 71 -7.43 4.23 6.39
C ALA A 71 -6.19 5.10 6.39
N VAL A 72 -6.30 6.21 7.12
CA VAL A 72 -5.17 7.01 7.55
C VAL A 72 -4.88 6.66 9.00
N ILE A 73 -3.67 6.19 9.29
CA ILE A 73 -3.28 5.76 10.63
C ILE A 73 -2.22 6.74 11.15
N VAL A 74 -2.40 7.15 12.40
CA VAL A 74 -1.48 8.04 13.12
C VAL A 74 -1.25 7.51 14.52
N ASN A 75 -0.01 7.60 15.00
CA ASN A 75 0.33 7.31 16.39
C ASN A 75 0.42 8.63 17.17
N ARG A 76 -0.40 8.76 18.22
CA ARG A 76 -0.42 9.93 19.10
C ARG A 76 -0.37 9.45 20.54
N ASN A 77 0.64 9.87 21.29
CA ASN A 77 0.82 9.51 22.69
C ASN A 77 0.73 7.98 22.92
N ASN A 78 1.39 7.20 22.06
CA ASN A 78 1.34 5.73 22.03
C ASN A 78 -0.04 5.10 21.76
N ILE A 79 -1.01 5.91 21.32
CA ILE A 79 -2.33 5.44 20.88
C ILE A 79 -2.37 5.53 19.36
N MET A 80 -2.51 4.38 18.71
CA MET A 80 -2.74 4.32 17.27
C MET A 80 -4.20 4.61 16.97
N LYS A 81 -4.44 5.59 16.10
CA LYS A 81 -5.77 5.98 15.63
C LYS A 81 -5.86 5.73 14.13
N ALA A 82 -6.80 4.89 13.73
CA ALA A 82 -7.13 4.66 12.33
C ALA A 82 -8.40 5.45 11.95
N TYR A 83 -8.28 6.24 10.90
CA TYR A 83 -9.32 7.07 10.33
C TYR A 83 -9.76 6.40 9.02
N CYS A 84 -10.82 5.61 9.09
CA CYS A 84 -11.32 4.78 8.00
C CYS A 84 -12.36 5.54 7.18
N TYR A 85 -12.19 5.56 5.86
CA TYR A 85 -13.07 6.23 4.91
C TYR A 85 -13.55 5.26 3.84
N ASN A 86 -14.85 5.31 3.56
CA ASN A 86 -15.41 4.72 2.35
C ASN A 86 -15.87 5.85 1.44
N LEU A 87 -15.19 6.02 0.31
CA LEU A 87 -15.46 7.11 -0.63
C LEU A 87 -16.78 6.93 -1.39
N ARG A 88 -17.24 5.70 -1.56
CA ARG A 88 -18.53 5.40 -2.18
C ARG A 88 -19.68 5.84 -1.30
N THR A 89 -19.69 5.39 -0.05
CA THR A 89 -20.78 5.70 0.90
C THR A 89 -20.58 7.04 1.60
N LYS A 90 -19.41 7.66 1.44
CA LYS A 90 -18.95 8.85 2.19
C LYS A 90 -18.97 8.62 3.71
N LYS A 91 -18.99 7.36 4.15
CA LYS A 91 -18.94 7.00 5.56
C LYS A 91 -17.52 7.14 6.10
N TYR A 92 -17.45 7.49 7.37
CA TYR A 92 -16.21 7.71 8.10
C TYR A 92 -16.32 7.12 9.50
N LYS A 93 -15.22 6.51 9.97
CA LYS A 93 -15.11 5.93 11.32
C LYS A 93 -13.71 6.10 11.89
N ILE A 94 -13.63 6.37 13.20
CA ILE A 94 -12.36 6.41 13.94
C ILE A 94 -12.26 5.16 14.81
N LEU A 95 -11.07 4.57 14.84
CA LEU A 95 -10.77 3.40 15.66
C LEU A 95 -9.47 3.59 16.42
N THR A 96 -9.43 3.02 17.62
CA THR A 96 -8.27 3.06 18.54
C THR A 96 -7.92 1.69 19.11
N ASP A 97 -8.40 0.61 18.47
CA ASP A 97 -8.27 -0.75 18.96
C ASP A 97 -6.90 -1.35 18.61
N ASN A 98 -6.42 -2.31 19.42
CA ASN A 98 -5.14 -2.99 19.26
C ASN A 98 -5.05 -3.77 17.93
N ARG A 99 -6.19 -4.13 17.33
CA ARG A 99 -6.26 -4.73 15.98
C ARG A 99 -5.51 -3.89 14.92
N ILE A 100 -5.51 -2.56 15.05
CA ILE A 100 -4.79 -1.65 14.14
C ILE A 100 -3.28 -1.91 14.19
N ASN A 101 -2.75 -2.14 15.39
CA ASN A 101 -1.34 -2.40 15.60
C ASN A 101 -0.93 -3.76 15.03
N THR A 102 -1.73 -4.80 15.29
CA THR A 102 -1.50 -6.13 14.74
C THR A 102 -1.43 -6.10 13.20
N TRP A 103 -2.34 -5.38 12.54
CA TRP A 103 -2.34 -5.29 11.07
C TRP A 103 -1.15 -4.51 10.52
N LEU A 104 -0.84 -3.36 11.12
CA LEU A 104 0.31 -2.57 10.69
C LEU A 104 1.61 -3.36 10.82
N GLN A 105 1.80 -4.03 11.96
CA GLN A 105 2.97 -4.88 12.17
C GLN A 105 3.04 -6.02 11.17
N CYS A 106 1.90 -6.64 10.84
CA CYS A 106 1.86 -7.71 9.86
C CYS A 106 2.23 -7.22 8.44
N LEU A 107 1.71 -6.07 8.00
CA LEU A 107 2.03 -5.48 6.71
C LEU A 107 3.50 -5.03 6.61
N VAL A 108 4.07 -4.54 7.71
CA VAL A 108 5.49 -4.13 7.77
C VAL A 108 6.42 -5.34 7.72
N ARG A 109 6.05 -6.45 8.38
CA ARG A 109 6.87 -7.66 8.53
C ARG A 109 7.34 -8.26 7.20
N ASP A 110 6.53 -8.17 6.15
CA ASP A 110 6.84 -8.70 4.82
C ASP A 110 6.74 -7.60 3.74
N SER A 111 7.06 -6.35 4.11
CA SER A 111 6.99 -5.19 3.20
C SER A 111 7.97 -5.26 2.02
N SER A 112 9.04 -6.06 2.10
CA SER A 112 9.95 -6.32 0.97
C SER A 112 9.30 -7.14 -0.15
N PHE A 113 8.24 -7.90 0.16
CA PHE A 113 7.43 -8.61 -0.84
C PHE A 113 6.86 -7.64 -1.87
N ILE A 114 6.42 -6.45 -1.42
CA ILE A 114 5.89 -5.39 -2.28
C ILE A 114 6.87 -5.03 -3.41
N HIS A 115 8.18 -5.18 -3.19
CA HIS A 115 9.23 -4.83 -4.14
C HIS A 115 9.75 -6.01 -4.97
N THR A 116 9.40 -7.23 -4.61
CA THR A 116 9.99 -8.46 -5.18
C THR A 116 8.96 -9.36 -5.86
N ALA A 117 7.67 -9.17 -5.55
CA ALA A 117 6.59 -9.94 -6.13
C ALA A 117 6.45 -9.62 -7.63
N LYS A 118 6.61 -10.66 -8.45
CA LYS A 118 6.37 -10.60 -9.90
C LYS A 118 4.94 -11.07 -10.16
N SER A 119 4.21 -10.36 -11.00
CA SER A 119 2.91 -10.81 -11.49
C SER A 119 3.10 -12.08 -12.33
N ASP A 120 2.30 -13.12 -12.06
CA ASP A 120 2.18 -14.27 -12.95
C ASP A 120 1.38 -13.83 -14.20
N PRO A 121 2.01 -13.75 -15.39
CA PRO A 121 1.33 -13.28 -16.60
C PRO A 121 0.21 -14.21 -17.07
N LEU A 122 0.16 -15.46 -16.60
CA LEU A 122 -0.85 -16.45 -17.00
C LEU A 122 -2.15 -16.34 -16.21
N ARG A 123 -2.18 -15.53 -15.15
CA ARG A 123 -3.34 -15.34 -14.26
C ARG A 123 -3.75 -13.88 -14.13
N MET A 124 -3.67 -13.09 -15.21
CA MET A 124 -4.25 -11.75 -15.22
C MET A 124 -5.77 -11.85 -15.00
N PRO A 125 -6.31 -11.37 -13.87
CA PRO A 125 -7.75 -11.25 -13.72
C PRO A 125 -8.25 -10.20 -14.73
N SER A 126 -9.43 -10.39 -15.31
CA SER A 126 -10.01 -9.40 -16.25
C SER A 126 -10.27 -8.03 -15.60
N HIS A 127 -10.20 -7.94 -14.27
CA HIS A 127 -10.37 -6.74 -13.47
C HIS A 127 -9.39 -6.79 -12.29
N ASP A 128 -8.31 -6.00 -12.32
CA ASP A 128 -7.34 -5.99 -11.23
C ASP A 128 -7.76 -4.99 -10.16
N TYR A 129 -7.82 -5.46 -8.91
CA TYR A 129 -7.97 -4.57 -7.75
C TYR A 129 -6.66 -3.84 -7.49
N GLY A 130 -6.74 -2.55 -7.19
CA GLY A 130 -5.59 -1.73 -6.81
C GLY A 130 -5.56 -1.54 -5.30
N PHE A 131 -4.50 -2.01 -4.67
CA PHE A 131 -4.22 -1.79 -3.26
C PHE A 131 -3.17 -0.68 -3.14
N PHE A 132 -3.30 0.19 -2.15
CA PHE A 132 -2.41 1.33 -1.97
C PHE A 132 -1.83 1.32 -0.55
N VAL A 133 -0.51 1.39 -0.44
CA VAL A 133 0.16 1.40 0.87
C VAL A 133 1.26 2.46 0.90
N SER A 134 1.33 3.20 2.00
CA SER A 134 2.48 4.01 2.40
C SER A 134 2.64 3.96 3.92
N PHE A 135 3.85 3.64 4.39
CA PHE A 135 4.16 3.60 5.82
C PHE A 135 4.69 4.95 6.36
N LYS A 136 4.85 5.97 5.50
CA LYS A 136 5.36 7.29 5.89
C LYS A 136 4.87 8.37 4.93
N TYR A 137 3.56 8.57 4.85
CA TYR A 137 2.93 9.56 3.98
C TYR A 137 3.04 10.99 4.57
N PRO A 138 3.25 12.04 3.75
CA PRO A 138 3.50 12.04 2.32
C PRO A 138 4.99 11.90 1.94
N SER A 139 5.91 11.75 2.89
CA SER A 139 7.35 11.64 2.60
C SER A 139 7.70 10.44 1.71
N VAL A 140 6.92 9.37 1.81
CA VAL A 140 6.97 8.19 0.95
C VAL A 140 5.65 8.12 0.20
N GLN A 141 5.73 8.13 -1.13
CA GLN A 141 4.56 8.06 -2.01
C GLN A 141 3.78 6.76 -1.80
N LEU A 142 2.49 6.79 -2.10
CA LEU A 142 1.66 5.59 -2.12
C LEU A 142 2.13 4.65 -3.22
N LYS A 143 2.42 3.41 -2.84
CA LYS A 143 2.70 2.34 -3.79
C LYS A 143 1.42 1.60 -4.10
N GLU A 144 1.09 1.52 -5.40
CA GLU A 144 -0.01 0.70 -5.91
C GLU A 144 0.47 -0.75 -6.06
N ILE A 145 -0.33 -1.69 -5.59
CA ILE A 145 -0.08 -3.14 -5.61
C ILE A 145 -1.30 -3.78 -6.27
N CYS A 146 -1.10 -4.52 -7.36
CA CYS A 146 -2.20 -5.17 -8.06
C CYS A 146 -2.62 -6.46 -7.36
N ASN A 147 -3.89 -6.83 -7.47
CA ASN A 147 -4.41 -8.07 -6.92
C ASN A 147 -3.67 -9.31 -7.44
N SER A 148 -3.30 -9.33 -8.73
CA SER A 148 -2.45 -10.37 -9.33
C SER A 148 -1.15 -10.62 -8.55
N VAL A 149 -0.55 -9.58 -7.98
CA VAL A 149 0.64 -9.68 -7.13
C VAL A 149 0.34 -10.39 -5.81
N ILE A 150 -0.82 -10.13 -5.21
CA ILE A 150 -1.30 -10.79 -3.99
C ILE A 150 -1.64 -12.26 -4.27
N LEU A 151 -2.33 -12.52 -5.39
CA LEU A 151 -2.74 -13.87 -5.83
C LEU A 151 -1.55 -14.78 -6.15
N SER A 152 -0.37 -14.21 -6.43
CA SER A 152 0.85 -14.99 -6.65
C SER A 152 1.26 -15.83 -5.43
N ASN A 153 0.92 -15.38 -4.22
CA ASN A 153 1.15 -16.14 -2.99
C ASN A 153 0.20 -15.66 -1.88
N LEU A 154 -0.95 -16.34 -1.75
CA LEU A 154 -1.98 -16.03 -0.75
C LEU A 154 -1.59 -16.40 0.69
N GLU A 155 -0.63 -17.31 0.87
CA GLU A 155 -0.20 -17.77 2.20
C GLU A 155 0.83 -16.83 2.85
N ARG A 156 1.37 -15.88 2.09
CA ARG A 156 2.33 -14.91 2.63
C ARG A 156 1.66 -13.96 3.62
N PRO A 157 2.32 -13.62 4.74
CA PRO A 157 1.78 -12.72 5.74
C PRO A 157 1.29 -11.39 5.18
N PHE A 158 2.02 -10.80 4.22
CA PHE A 158 1.61 -9.55 3.59
C PHE A 158 0.26 -9.68 2.88
N SER A 159 0.10 -10.71 2.03
CA SER A 159 -1.11 -10.99 1.27
C SER A 159 -2.31 -11.23 2.18
N THR A 160 -2.13 -12.09 3.19
CA THR A 160 -3.16 -12.40 4.18
C THR A 160 -3.62 -11.15 4.92
N CYS A 161 -2.70 -10.37 5.47
CA CYS A 161 -3.03 -9.21 6.29
C CYS A 161 -3.59 -8.05 5.46
N LEU A 162 -3.16 -7.90 4.21
CA LEU A 162 -3.74 -6.91 3.31
C LEU A 162 -5.20 -7.27 3.01
N LYS A 163 -5.52 -8.55 2.76
CA LYS A 163 -6.89 -9.01 2.56
C LYS A 163 -7.75 -8.85 3.82
N GLU A 164 -7.26 -9.25 4.99
CA GLU A 164 -7.96 -9.05 6.27
C GLU A 164 -8.27 -7.58 6.55
N SER A 165 -7.33 -6.68 6.21
CA SER A 165 -7.57 -5.24 6.37
C SER A 165 -8.72 -4.74 5.49
N LEU A 166 -8.95 -5.37 4.33
CA LEU A 166 -10.07 -5.02 3.46
C LEU A 166 -11.41 -5.50 3.98
N ASP A 167 -11.48 -6.77 4.40
CA ASP A 167 -12.70 -7.34 4.96
C ASP A 167 -13.14 -6.49 6.17
N PHE A 168 -12.18 -6.05 6.97
CA PHE A 168 -12.42 -5.09 8.02
C PHE A 168 -12.96 -3.74 7.52
N PHE A 169 -12.36 -3.11 6.51
CA PHE A 169 -12.89 -1.84 5.98
C PHE A 169 -14.29 -1.98 5.39
N ASP A 170 -14.57 -3.10 4.74
CA ASP A 170 -15.87 -3.39 4.18
C ASP A 170 -16.92 -3.57 5.28
N GLU A 171 -16.61 -4.34 6.33
CA GLU A 171 -17.48 -4.50 7.50
C GLU A 171 -17.79 -3.17 8.21
N LEU A 172 -16.79 -2.30 8.38
CA LEU A 172 -16.99 -1.00 9.02
C LEU A 172 -17.81 -0.02 8.16
N SER A 173 -17.91 -0.27 6.86
CA SER A 173 -18.57 0.60 5.92
C SER A 173 -19.99 0.15 5.55
N LYS A 174 -20.40 -1.04 5.96
CA LYS A 174 -21.81 -1.47 6.01
C LYS A 174 -22.59 -0.64 7.02
#